data_AF-A0ABD7HHJ1-F1
#
_entry.id   AF-A0ABD7HHJ1-F1
#
_cell.length_a   1.000
_cell.length_b   1.000
_cell.length_c   1.000
_cell.angle_alpha   90.00
_cell.angle_beta   90.00
_cell.angle_gamma   90.00
#
_symmetry.space_group_name_H-M   'P 1'
#
loop_
_entity.id
_entity.type
_entity.pdbx_description
1 polymer ?
#
loop_
_entity_poly.entity_id
_entity_poly.type
_entity_poly.pdbx_seq_one_letter_code
_entity_poly.pdbx_strand_id
1 'polypeptide(L)'
;MAQVLRVDFVDMKMSSNLIDGHCEDLRAAHAAADSAIEAAQAGWVGQSALALQEKLLELQGTTHHMNTECDHHSTAITAISDKFQKIDEQEAIEIIRTRRSI
;
A
#
# COMPACT_ATOMS: atom_id res chain seq x y z
N MET A 1 21.01 -21.14 -6.50
CA MET A 1 20.98 -21.34 -5.04
C MET A 1 19.93 -20.40 -4.47
N ALA A 2 18.98 -20.89 -3.70
CA ALA A 2 17.99 -20.02 -3.05
C ALA A 2 18.71 -19.20 -1.97
N GLN A 3 18.66 -17.88 -2.09
CA GLN A 3 19.20 -16.99 -1.06
C GLN A 3 18.34 -17.16 0.20
N VAL A 4 18.98 -17.43 1.34
CA VAL A 4 18.26 -17.51 2.61
C VAL A 4 17.70 -16.12 2.90
N LEU A 5 16.38 -16.00 2.84
CA LEU A 5 15.68 -14.76 3.12
C LEU A 5 15.75 -14.51 4.62
N ARG A 6 16.53 -13.50 5.03
CA ARG A 6 16.55 -13.03 6.41
C ARG A 6 15.42 -12.01 6.57
N VAL A 7 14.34 -12.41 7.22
CA VAL A 7 13.16 -11.55 7.42
C VAL A 7 13.15 -11.03 8.85
N ASP A 8 13.08 -9.71 8.98
CA ASP A 8 12.72 -9.04 10.23
C ASP A 8 11.24 -8.65 10.13
N PHE A 9 10.39 -9.33 10.89
CA PHE A 9 8.95 -9.09 10.83
C PHE A 9 8.54 -7.75 11.46
N VAL A 10 9.38 -7.19 12.34
CA VAL A 10 9.15 -5.88 12.96
C VAL A 10 9.37 -4.79 11.92
N ASP A 11 10.50 -4.81 11.22
CA ASP A 11 10.79 -3.87 10.13
C ASP A 11 9.77 -3.98 9.00
N MET A 12 9.31 -5.19 8.70
CA MET A 12 8.30 -5.41 7.67
C MET A 12 6.93 -4.84 8.08
N LYS A 13 6.54 -4.95 9.35
CA LYS A 13 5.33 -4.32 9.88
C LYS A 13 5.42 -2.79 9.90
N MET A 14 6.58 -2.25 10.25
CA MET A 14 6.87 -0.81 10.14
C MET A 14 6.76 -0.35 8.68
N SER A 15 7.30 -1.13 7.74
CA SER A 15 7.21 -0.84 6.31
C SER A 15 5.75 -0.85 5.82
N SER A 16 4.91 -1.76 6.31
CA SER A 16 3.48 -1.76 5.97
C SER A 16 2.80 -0.47 6.42
N ASN A 17 3.06 -0.02 7.65
CA ASN A 17 2.48 1.23 8.16
C ASN A 17 2.97 2.46 7.37
N LEU A 18 4.23 2.46 6.92
CA LEU A 18 4.76 3.52 6.06
C LEU A 18 4.10 3.52 4.68
N ILE A 19 3.86 2.34 4.10
CA ILE A 19 3.11 2.20 2.86
C ILE A 19 1.71 2.76 3.03
N ASP A 20 1.00 2.42 4.11
CA ASP A 20 -0.34 2.97 4.38
C ASP A 20 -0.34 4.49 4.40
N GLY A 21 0.61 5.11 5.11
CA GLY A 21 0.76 6.56 5.16
C GLY A 21 1.04 7.18 3.79
N HIS A 22 1.96 6.60 3.01
CA HIS A 22 2.24 7.09 1.65
C HIS A 22 1.03 6.94 0.71
N CYS A 23 0.24 5.88 0.88
CA CYS A 23 -0.97 5.66 0.10
C CYS A 23 -2.07 6.66 0.49
N GLU A 24 -2.17 7.05 1.75
CA GLU A 24 -3.05 8.14 2.20
C GLU A 24 -2.62 9.50 1.61
N ASP A 25 -1.34 9.82 1.64
CA ASP A 25 -0.79 11.05 1.06
C ASP A 25 -1.09 11.13 -0.45
N LEU A 26 -0.91 10.01 -1.17
CA LEU A 26 -1.18 9.91 -2.60
C LEU A 26 -2.67 10.11 -2.89
N ARG A 27 -3.56 9.46 -2.13
CA ARG A 27 -5.02 9.64 -2.25
C ARG A 27 -5.41 11.10 -2.06
N ALA A 28 -4.85 11.75 -1.04
CA ALA A 28 -5.14 13.16 -0.74
C ALA A 28 -4.67 14.09 -1.87
N ALA A 29 -3.47 13.86 -2.41
CA ALA A 29 -2.94 14.65 -3.51
C ALA A 29 -3.78 14.50 -4.80
N HIS A 30 -4.19 13.28 -5.13
CA HIS A 30 -5.04 13.01 -6.29
C HIS A 30 -6.45 13.61 -6.12
N ALA A 31 -7.07 13.47 -4.94
CA ALA A 31 -8.37 14.10 -4.67
C ALA A 31 -8.31 15.63 -4.78
N ALA A 32 -7.21 16.25 -4.32
CA ALA A 32 -7.00 17.68 -4.48
C ALA A 32 -6.82 18.10 -5.95
N ALA A 33 -6.10 17.30 -6.74
CA ALA A 33 -5.93 17.53 -8.18
C ALA A 33 -7.26 17.42 -8.94
N ASP A 34 -8.05 16.37 -8.67
CA ASP A 34 -9.37 16.18 -9.27
C ASP A 34 -10.29 17.36 -8.96
N SER A 35 -10.35 17.78 -7.67
CA SER A 35 -11.16 18.93 -7.25
C SER A 35 -10.72 20.24 -7.93
N ALA A 36 -9.41 20.46 -8.10
CA ALA A 36 -8.89 21.65 -8.78
C ALA A 36 -9.27 21.67 -10.27
N ILE A 37 -9.23 20.50 -10.94
CA ILE A 37 -9.63 20.35 -12.35
C ILE A 37 -11.14 20.59 -12.50
N GLU A 38 -11.96 19.98 -11.65
CA GLU A 38 -13.42 20.16 -11.64
C GLU A 38 -13.80 21.63 -11.39
N ALA A 39 -13.14 22.32 -10.45
CA ALA A 39 -13.40 23.73 -10.17
C ALA A 39 -13.05 24.65 -11.35
N ALA A 40 -12.00 24.31 -12.10
CA ALA A 40 -11.56 25.08 -13.26
C ALA A 40 -12.40 24.81 -14.53
N GLN A 41 -13.25 23.77 -14.52
CA GLN A 41 -13.98 23.28 -15.68
C GLN A 41 -14.91 24.34 -16.32
N ALA A 42 -15.48 25.23 -15.51
CA ALA A 42 -16.35 26.32 -15.98
C ALA A 42 -15.60 27.38 -16.84
N GLY A 43 -14.27 27.43 -16.77
CA GLY A 43 -13.45 28.36 -17.53
C GLY A 43 -13.02 27.84 -18.92
N TRP A 44 -13.33 26.59 -19.26
CA TRP A 44 -12.84 25.93 -20.46
C TRP A 44 -13.94 25.73 -21.49
N VAL A 45 -13.60 25.88 -22.77
CA VAL A 45 -14.58 25.79 -23.87
C VAL A 45 -14.01 25.03 -25.07
N GLY A 46 -14.86 24.30 -25.78
CA GLY A 46 -14.48 23.59 -27.00
C GLY A 46 -13.48 22.47 -26.76
N GLN A 47 -12.45 22.38 -27.61
CA GLN A 47 -11.49 21.27 -27.61
C GLN A 47 -10.64 21.19 -26.32
N SER A 48 -10.36 22.32 -25.67
CA SER A 48 -9.61 22.31 -24.41
C SER A 48 -10.42 21.69 -23.27
N ALA A 49 -11.72 21.95 -23.21
CA ALA A 49 -12.62 21.32 -22.24
C ALA A 49 -12.67 19.79 -22.43
N LEU A 50 -12.75 19.32 -23.68
CA LEU A 50 -12.73 17.89 -24.00
C LEU A 50 -11.39 17.23 -23.60
N ALA A 51 -10.26 17.85 -23.96
CA ALA A 51 -8.94 17.32 -23.62
C ALA A 51 -8.72 17.24 -22.09
N LEU A 52 -9.23 18.22 -21.34
CA LEU A 52 -9.12 18.23 -19.88
C LEU A 52 -10.06 17.22 -19.22
N GLN A 53 -11.25 16.99 -19.79
CA GLN A 53 -12.13 15.90 -19.36
C GLN A 53 -11.45 14.53 -19.55
N GLU A 54 -10.80 14.33 -20.69
CA GLU A 54 -10.05 13.10 -20.98
C GLU A 54 -8.89 12.91 -20.00
N LYS A 55 -8.13 13.97 -19.72
CA LYS A 55 -7.06 13.93 -18.71
C LYS A 55 -7.56 13.69 -17.30
N LEU A 56 -8.72 14.25 -16.92
CA LEU A 56 -9.34 13.96 -15.63
C LEU A 56 -9.69 12.47 -15.51
N LEU A 57 -10.28 11.88 -16.55
CA LEU A 57 -10.62 10.45 -16.55
C LEU A 57 -9.35 9.57 -16.46
N GLU A 58 -8.28 9.94 -17.15
CA GLU A 58 -6.98 9.24 -17.07
C GLU A 58 -6.36 9.33 -15.66
N LEU A 59 -6.42 10.51 -15.04
CA LEU A 59 -5.95 10.72 -13.66
C LEU A 59 -6.77 9.93 -12.66
N GLN A 60 -8.09 9.91 -12.78
CA GLN A 60 -8.99 9.11 -11.94
C GLN A 60 -8.71 7.62 -12.10
N GLY A 61 -8.50 7.14 -13.33
CA GLY A 61 -8.11 5.75 -13.60
C GLY A 61 -6.78 5.38 -12.96
N THR A 62 -5.78 6.28 -13.06
CA THR A 62 -4.47 6.11 -12.42
C THR A 62 -4.58 6.06 -10.90
N THR A 63 -5.36 6.97 -10.32
CA THR A 63 -5.64 7.03 -8.87
C THR A 63 -6.24 5.72 -8.38
N HIS A 64 -7.25 5.20 -9.11
CA HIS A 64 -7.91 3.96 -8.76
C HIS A 64 -6.96 2.77 -8.80
N HIS A 65 -6.13 2.68 -9.84
CA HIS A 65 -5.12 1.63 -9.96
C HIS A 65 -4.10 1.71 -8.81
N MET A 66 -3.53 2.89 -8.56
CA MET A 66 -2.56 3.10 -7.47
C MET A 66 -3.14 2.74 -6.10
N ASN A 67 -4.40 3.10 -5.83
CA ASN A 67 -5.07 2.73 -4.59
C ASN A 67 -5.19 1.21 -4.43
N THR A 68 -5.53 0.52 -5.52
CA THR A 68 -5.66 -0.94 -5.51
C THR A 68 -4.31 -1.61 -5.24
N GLU A 69 -3.24 -1.15 -5.88
CA GLU A 69 -1.89 -1.67 -5.66
C GLU A 69 -1.39 -1.38 -4.24
N CYS A 70 -1.66 -0.18 -3.73
CA CYS A 70 -1.40 0.22 -2.34
C CYS A 70 -2.04 -0.73 -1.34
N ASP A 71 -3.35 -0.96 -1.46
CA ASP A 71 -4.11 -1.83 -0.57
C ASP A 71 -3.61 -3.27 -0.68
N HIS A 72 -3.30 -3.73 -1.91
CA HIS A 72 -2.74 -5.05 -2.16
C HIS A 72 -1.39 -5.23 -1.44
N HIS A 73 -0.47 -4.29 -1.61
CA HIS A 73 0.87 -4.36 -1.02
C HIS A 73 0.84 -4.29 0.50
N SER A 74 0.12 -3.32 1.07
CA SER A 74 -0.01 -3.21 2.53
C SER A 74 -0.62 -4.47 3.15
N THR A 75 -1.71 -4.97 2.57
CA THR A 75 -2.37 -6.20 3.04
C THR A 75 -1.42 -7.40 2.95
N ALA A 76 -0.70 -7.54 1.84
CA ALA A 76 0.23 -8.65 1.65
C ALA A 76 1.39 -8.60 2.66
N ILE A 77 2.01 -7.44 2.83
CA ILE A 77 3.16 -7.25 3.72
C ILE A 77 2.73 -7.47 5.18
N THR A 78 1.58 -6.93 5.59
CA THR A 78 1.02 -7.19 6.92
C THR A 78 0.78 -8.69 7.13
N ALA A 79 0.11 -9.36 6.20
CA ALA A 79 -0.20 -10.78 6.32
C ALA A 79 1.06 -11.67 6.37
N ILE A 80 2.10 -11.32 5.60
CA ILE A 80 3.39 -12.03 5.64
C ILE A 80 4.08 -11.77 6.99
N SER A 81 4.01 -10.54 7.53
CA SER A 81 4.63 -10.16 8.80
C SER A 81 4.03 -10.95 9.97
N ASP A 82 2.71 -11.02 10.01
CA ASP A 82 2.00 -11.78 11.03
C ASP A 82 2.29 -13.30 10.94
N LYS A 83 2.57 -13.84 9.73
CA LYS A 83 3.00 -15.23 9.57
C LYS A 83 4.38 -15.48 10.15
N PHE A 84 5.35 -14.60 9.89
CA PHE A 84 6.69 -14.73 10.46
C PHE A 84 6.67 -14.59 11.98
N GLN A 85 5.89 -13.65 12.52
CA GLN A 85 5.71 -13.52 13.97
C GLN A 85 5.17 -14.82 14.59
N LYS A 86 4.13 -15.43 13.99
CA LYS A 86 3.56 -16.70 14.47
C LYS A 86 4.56 -17.86 14.44
N ILE A 87 5.37 -17.95 13.38
CA ILE A 87 6.41 -18.98 13.27
C ILE A 87 7.44 -18.81 14.39
N ASP A 88 7.88 -17.58 14.64
CA ASP A 88 8.85 -17.27 15.71
C ASP A 88 8.29 -17.62 17.10
N GLU A 89 7.04 -17.22 17.38
CA GLU A 89 6.36 -17.55 18.65
C GLU A 89 6.18 -19.06 18.85
N GLN A 90 5.80 -19.79 17.81
CA GLN A 90 5.63 -21.25 17.86
C GLN A 90 6.97 -21.96 18.11
N GLU A 91 8.02 -21.57 17.39
CA GLU A 91 9.35 -22.16 17.55
C GLU A 91 9.91 -21.89 18.95
N ALA A 92 9.70 -20.69 19.49
CA ALA A 92 10.08 -20.35 20.87
C ALA A 92 9.38 -21.26 21.90
N ILE A 93 8.09 -21.56 21.70
CA ILE A 93 7.33 -22.49 22.55
C ILE A 93 7.91 -23.92 22.45
N GLU A 94 8.22 -24.40 21.24
CA GLU A 94 8.79 -25.74 21.03
C GLU A 94 10.17 -25.88 21.67
N ILE A 95 11.02 -24.86 21.60
CA ILE A 95 12.33 -24.83 22.28
C ILE A 95 12.15 -24.97 23.79
N ILE A 96 11.21 -24.22 24.38
CA ILE A 96 10.93 -24.29 25.82
C ILE A 96 10.40 -25.67 26.22
N ARG A 97 9.51 -26.26 25.40
CA ARG A 97 8.97 -27.61 25.63
C ARG A 97 10.09 -28.66 25.59
N THR A 98 10.93 -28.62 24.56
CA THR A 98 12.07 -29.53 24.38
C THR A 98 13.04 -29.45 25.57
N ARG A 99 13.36 -28.23 26.03
CA ARG A 99 14.20 -28.02 27.22
C ARG A 99 13.59 -28.62 28.49
N ARG A 100 12.26 -28.59 28.64
CA ARG A 100 11.57 -29.12 29.83
C ARG A 100 11.40 -30.65 29.81
N SER A 101 11.54 -31.29 28.66
CA SER A 101 11.44 -32.74 28.50
C SER A 101 12.77 -33.49 28.64
N ILE A 102 13.87 -32.77 28.84
CA ILE A 102 15.23 -33.29 29.12
C ILE A 102 15.53 -33.01 30.60
#